data_AF-A0A4P6Q3N1-F1
#
_entry.id   AF-A0A4P6Q3N1-F1
#
_cell.length_a   1.000
_cell.length_b   1.000
_cell.length_c   1.000
_cell.angle_alpha   90.00
_cell.angle_beta   90.00
_cell.angle_gamma   90.00
#
_symmetry.space_group_name_H-M   'P 1'
#
loop_
_entity.id
_entity.type
_entity.pdbx_description
1 polymer ?
#
loop_
_entity_poly.entity_id
_entity_poly.type
_entity_poly.pdbx_seq_one_letter_code
_entity_poly.pdbx_strand_id
1 'polypeptide(L)'
;MPGVEEIATWRNELIRKALFGSVFAAAESVDLPTMTDLFNNSTGALQTLPTGFGDVGYINPDGTTMPRETEVSDVNSWQSVEPTRSDETTDTSQLSFMMQETNPTAVELFEGLELGTLPEVGEAWEWDKPPNPLGLYRRLLVIGQDTYQGQPIYVVKLYPRAKLTGREDETQNRENATERGVTMTAYRDSSINTSVRNWVDGPGWRLLASGS
;
A
#
# COMPACT_ATOMS: atom_id res chain seq x y z
N MET A 1 -6.10 -18.44 33.40
CA MET A 1 -7.09 -18.76 32.35
C MET A 1 -7.95 -17.53 32.21
N PRO A 2 -7.95 -16.84 31.06
CA PRO A 2 -8.91 -15.76 30.82
C PRO A 2 -10.32 -16.32 31.03
N GLY A 3 -11.13 -15.64 31.82
CA GLY A 3 -12.47 -16.10 32.17
C GLY A 3 -13.37 -16.10 30.93
N VAL A 4 -14.43 -16.92 30.93
CA VAL A 4 -15.40 -16.97 29.82
C VAL A 4 -16.03 -15.59 29.54
N GLU A 5 -16.02 -14.68 30.51
CA GLU A 5 -16.47 -13.29 30.36
C GLU A 5 -15.53 -12.43 29.48
N GLU A 6 -14.22 -12.72 29.42
CA GLU A 6 -13.28 -12.06 28.48
C GLU A 6 -13.41 -12.58 27.04
N ILE A 7 -13.99 -13.77 26.85
CA ILE A 7 -14.30 -14.32 25.53
C ILE A 7 -15.51 -13.60 24.93
N ALA A 8 -16.39 -13.01 25.76
CA ALA A 8 -17.62 -12.35 25.34
C ALA A 8 -17.46 -10.86 24.95
N THR A 9 -16.29 -10.25 25.15
CA THR A 9 -16.01 -8.86 24.74
C THR A 9 -15.57 -8.70 23.28
N TRP A 10 -15.64 -9.77 22.48
CA TRP A 10 -15.33 -9.72 21.06
C TRP A 10 -16.36 -8.88 20.30
N ARG A 11 -15.89 -7.76 19.72
CA ARG A 11 -16.73 -6.85 18.94
C ARG A 11 -16.67 -7.23 17.47
N ASN A 12 -17.70 -7.91 16.98
CA ASN A 12 -17.82 -8.26 15.56
C ASN A 12 -17.80 -7.02 14.64
N GLU A 13 -18.21 -5.86 15.16
CA GLU A 13 -18.25 -4.56 14.45
C GLU A 13 -16.85 -3.98 14.13
N LEU A 14 -15.81 -4.55 14.72
CA LEU A 14 -14.41 -4.19 14.45
C LEU A 14 -13.76 -5.09 13.40
N ILE A 15 -14.44 -6.16 12.95
CA ILE A 15 -13.97 -6.96 11.83
C ILE A 15 -14.07 -6.10 10.57
N ARG A 16 -12.96 -5.99 9.83
CA ARG A 16 -12.87 -5.15 8.64
C ARG A 16 -12.85 -5.97 7.38
N LYS A 17 -13.53 -5.46 6.35
CA LYS A 17 -13.46 -5.98 4.99
C LYS A 17 -13.30 -4.80 4.03
N ALA A 18 -12.13 -4.67 3.42
CA ALA A 18 -11.95 -3.72 2.33
C ALA A 18 -12.85 -4.17 1.16
N LEU A 19 -13.98 -3.50 0.98
CA LEU A 19 -14.95 -3.76 -0.08
C LEU A 19 -14.49 -3.14 -1.41
N PHE A 20 -13.82 -1.99 -1.32
CA PHE A 20 -13.22 -1.29 -2.44
C PHE A 20 -11.85 -0.77 -2.05
N GLY A 21 -10.97 -0.57 -3.02
CA GLY A 21 -9.71 0.12 -2.78
C GLY A 21 -9.02 0.52 -4.07
N SER A 22 -8.09 1.45 -3.96
CA SER A 22 -7.23 1.89 -5.06
C SER A 22 -5.83 2.19 -4.51
N VAL A 23 -4.85 2.09 -5.41
CA VAL A 23 -3.45 2.43 -5.14
C VAL A 23 -3.11 3.65 -5.99
N PHE A 24 -2.53 4.66 -5.35
CA PHE A 24 -2.05 5.85 -6.00
C PHE A 24 -0.54 5.90 -5.94
N ALA A 25 0.09 6.26 -7.06
CA ALA A 25 1.53 6.42 -7.17
C ALA A 25 1.89 7.88 -7.46
N ALA A 26 2.94 8.38 -6.80
CA ALA A 26 3.48 9.71 -6.99
C ALA A 26 5.02 9.69 -7.01
N ALA A 27 5.63 10.69 -7.67
CA ALA A 27 7.08 10.84 -7.67
C ALA A 27 7.58 11.20 -6.26
N GLU A 28 8.84 10.88 -5.93
CA GLU A 28 9.44 11.23 -4.63
C GLU A 28 9.48 12.74 -4.36
N SER A 29 9.43 13.56 -5.41
CA SER A 29 9.45 15.03 -5.36
C SER A 29 8.13 15.70 -4.97
N VAL A 30 7.01 14.97 -5.00
CA VAL A 30 5.67 15.51 -4.61
C VAL A 30 5.69 15.89 -3.12
N ASP A 31 4.66 16.51 -2.55
CA ASP A 31 4.55 16.71 -1.09
C ASP A 31 3.81 15.53 -0.43
N LEU A 32 4.21 15.17 0.81
CA LEU A 32 3.61 14.02 1.49
C LEU A 32 2.26 14.43 2.09
N PRO A 33 1.15 13.74 1.75
CA PRO A 33 -0.14 14.09 2.32
C PRO A 33 -0.12 13.92 3.84
N THR A 34 -0.78 14.83 4.55
CA THR A 34 -1.06 14.69 5.98
C THR A 34 -2.47 14.19 6.21
N MET A 35 -2.78 13.74 7.43
CA MET A 35 -4.13 13.28 7.79
C MET A 35 -5.19 14.34 7.52
N THR A 36 -4.85 15.62 7.75
CA THR A 36 -5.72 16.78 7.51
C THR A 36 -5.93 17.11 6.03
N ASP A 37 -5.07 16.62 5.14
CA ASP A 37 -5.24 16.79 3.69
C ASP A 37 -6.10 15.67 3.10
N LEU A 38 -6.06 14.48 3.72
CA LEU A 38 -6.78 13.31 3.26
C LEU A 38 -8.19 13.23 3.84
N PHE A 39 -8.40 13.70 5.06
CA PHE A 39 -9.68 13.60 5.76
C PHE A 39 -10.18 14.94 6.23
N ASN A 40 -11.45 15.21 5.96
CA ASN A 40 -12.13 16.34 6.54
C ASN A 40 -12.23 16.14 8.06
N ASN A 41 -11.61 17.02 8.84
CA ASN A 41 -11.55 16.89 10.29
C ASN A 41 -12.93 16.92 10.98
N SER A 42 -13.95 17.52 10.36
CA SER A 42 -15.31 17.58 10.92
C SER A 42 -16.16 16.36 10.57
N THR A 43 -16.04 15.80 9.36
CA THR A 43 -16.91 14.72 8.88
C THR A 43 -16.22 13.36 8.79
N GLY A 44 -14.89 13.31 8.77
CA GLY A 44 -14.11 12.12 8.46
C GLY A 44 -14.19 11.69 6.98
N ALA A 45 -14.83 12.48 6.11
CA ALA A 45 -14.94 12.17 4.70
C ALA A 45 -13.59 12.33 3.98
N LEU A 46 -13.32 11.44 3.03
CA LEU A 46 -12.14 11.50 2.17
C LEU A 46 -12.20 12.76 1.30
N GLN A 47 -11.12 13.54 1.30
CA GLN A 47 -10.96 14.74 0.48
C GLN A 47 -10.25 14.42 -0.83
N THR A 48 -10.26 15.36 -1.77
CA THR A 48 -9.53 15.22 -3.04
C THR A 48 -8.04 15.06 -2.76
N LEU A 49 -7.42 14.04 -3.37
CA LEU A 49 -6.00 13.77 -3.22
C LEU A 49 -5.15 14.97 -3.71
N PRO A 50 -3.97 15.21 -3.09
CA PRO A 50 -3.05 16.23 -3.57
C PRO A 50 -2.65 16.00 -5.04
N THR A 51 -2.39 17.08 -5.76
CA THR A 51 -1.92 17.03 -7.15
C THR A 51 -0.60 16.23 -7.25
N GLY A 52 -0.52 15.31 -8.22
CA GLY A 52 0.66 14.49 -8.48
C GLY A 52 0.53 13.01 -8.09
N PHE A 53 -0.58 12.61 -7.47
CA PHE A 53 -0.94 11.21 -7.27
C PHE A 53 -1.74 10.70 -8.47
N GLY A 54 -1.12 9.83 -9.27
CA GLY A 54 -1.79 9.09 -10.35
C GLY A 54 -2.42 7.80 -9.80
N ASP A 55 -3.63 7.48 -10.25
CA ASP A 55 -4.29 6.21 -9.92
C ASP A 55 -3.72 5.10 -10.80
N VAL A 56 -3.41 3.93 -10.22
CA VAL A 56 -2.99 2.75 -10.99
C VAL A 56 -4.17 2.05 -11.69
N GLY A 57 -5.40 2.47 -11.40
CA GLY A 57 -6.61 1.95 -12.01
C GLY A 57 -7.06 0.64 -11.36
N TYR A 58 -7.77 -0.18 -12.14
CA TYR A 58 -8.28 -1.46 -11.64
C TYR A 58 -7.15 -2.42 -11.28
N ILE A 59 -7.15 -2.88 -10.02
CA ILE A 59 -6.33 -3.97 -9.53
C ILE A 59 -7.14 -5.27 -9.50
N ASN A 60 -6.43 -6.40 -9.48
CA ASN A 60 -7.05 -7.72 -9.40
C ASN A 60 -7.99 -7.86 -8.18
N PRO A 61 -8.95 -8.80 -8.19
CA PRO A 61 -9.91 -8.96 -7.10
C PRO A 61 -9.29 -9.42 -5.78
N ASP A 62 -8.06 -9.95 -5.80
CA ASP A 62 -7.30 -10.32 -4.60
C ASP A 62 -6.78 -9.09 -3.84
N GLY A 63 -6.76 -7.92 -4.49
CA GLY A 63 -6.44 -6.63 -3.90
C GLY A 63 -4.94 -6.39 -3.74
N THR A 64 -4.55 -5.81 -2.61
CA THR A 64 -3.15 -5.47 -2.32
C THR A 64 -2.63 -6.29 -1.16
N THR A 65 -1.52 -7.00 -1.35
CA THR A 65 -0.82 -7.71 -0.29
C THR A 65 0.25 -6.82 0.32
N MET A 66 0.32 -6.80 1.65
CA MET A 66 1.24 -5.94 2.40
C MET A 66 2.10 -6.79 3.34
N PRO A 67 3.08 -7.56 2.81
CA PRO A 67 3.96 -8.34 3.64
C PRO A 67 4.82 -7.44 4.54
N ARG A 68 5.07 -7.92 5.76
CA ARG A 68 6.11 -7.37 6.64
C ARG A 68 7.10 -8.49 6.89
N GLU A 69 8.31 -8.30 6.41
CA GLU A 69 9.40 -9.26 6.56
C GLU A 69 10.30 -8.81 7.71
N THR A 70 10.39 -9.66 8.73
CA THR A 70 11.29 -9.46 9.87
C THR A 70 12.36 -10.53 9.84
N GLU A 71 13.61 -10.12 9.68
CA GLU A 71 14.77 -11.01 9.73
C GLU A 71 15.36 -10.98 11.13
N VAL A 72 15.55 -12.17 11.72
CA VAL A 72 16.09 -12.36 13.07
C VAL A 72 17.44 -13.04 12.97
N SER A 73 18.45 -12.45 13.60
CA SER A 73 19.78 -13.03 13.75
C SER A 73 19.86 -13.73 15.10
N ASP A 74 20.00 -15.05 15.07
CA ASP A 74 20.13 -15.88 16.26
C ASP A 74 21.60 -16.11 16.63
N VAL A 75 21.95 -15.84 17.88
CA VAL A 75 23.24 -16.19 18.46
C VAL A 75 23.11 -17.53 19.18
N ASN A 76 23.68 -18.57 18.57
CA ASN A 76 23.68 -19.93 19.11
C ASN A 76 24.93 -20.16 19.97
N SER A 77 24.74 -20.58 21.23
CA SER A 77 25.83 -21.03 22.10
C SER A 77 26.00 -22.53 22.00
N TRP A 78 27.25 -23.00 21.93
CA TRP A 78 27.56 -24.43 21.75
C TRP A 78 26.99 -25.35 22.84
N GLN A 79 26.70 -24.82 24.03
CA GLN A 79 26.13 -25.56 25.16
C GLN A 79 24.60 -25.64 25.17
N SER A 80 23.93 -24.98 24.22
CA SER A 80 22.46 -24.94 24.12
C SER A 80 22.02 -25.36 22.73
N VAL A 81 20.97 -26.17 22.66
CA VAL A 81 20.33 -26.56 21.39
C VAL A 81 19.37 -25.46 20.92
N GLU A 82 18.97 -24.56 21.81
CA GLU A 82 18.11 -23.41 21.53
C GLU A 82 18.92 -22.11 21.47
N PRO A 83 18.55 -21.17 20.58
CA PRO A 83 19.25 -19.89 20.43
C PRO A 83 19.28 -19.13 21.75
N THR A 84 20.47 -18.68 22.14
CA THR A 84 20.70 -18.07 23.46
C THR A 84 20.28 -16.60 23.46
N ARG A 85 20.20 -15.99 22.27
CA ARG A 85 19.68 -14.65 22.02
C ARG A 85 19.24 -14.54 20.57
N SER A 86 18.12 -13.87 20.35
CA SER A 86 17.59 -13.51 19.04
C SER A 86 17.51 -11.99 18.95
N ASP A 87 18.15 -11.38 17.96
CA ASP A 87 18.07 -9.94 17.69
C ASP A 87 17.44 -9.70 16.31
N GLU A 88 16.40 -8.87 16.23
CA GLU A 88 15.80 -8.44 14.96
C GLU A 88 16.78 -7.56 14.20
N THR A 89 17.19 -7.99 13.00
CA THR A 89 18.20 -7.32 12.18
C THR A 89 17.58 -6.37 11.17
N THR A 90 16.47 -6.79 10.56
CA THR A 90 15.78 -6.02 9.52
C THR A 90 14.27 -6.15 9.68
N ASP A 91 13.56 -5.04 9.55
CA ASP A 91 12.11 -5.01 9.43
C ASP A 91 11.74 -4.21 8.19
N THR A 92 11.26 -4.91 7.15
CA THR A 92 10.94 -4.33 5.86
C THR A 92 9.47 -4.52 5.56
N SER A 93 8.79 -3.43 5.24
CA SER A 93 7.41 -3.47 4.74
C SER A 93 7.40 -3.49 3.23
N GLN A 94 6.60 -4.37 2.64
CA GLN A 94 6.41 -4.46 1.21
C GLN A 94 4.94 -4.20 0.84
N LEU A 95 4.71 -3.89 -0.42
CA LEU A 95 3.40 -3.77 -1.03
C LEU A 95 3.46 -4.46 -2.40
N SER A 96 2.64 -5.47 -2.60
CA SER A 96 2.49 -6.17 -3.88
C SER A 96 1.04 -6.10 -4.35
N PHE A 97 0.87 -5.86 -5.66
CA PHE A 97 -0.43 -5.77 -6.30
C PHE A 97 -0.30 -6.03 -7.81
N MET A 98 -1.41 -6.44 -8.42
CA MET A 98 -1.49 -6.67 -9.87
C MET A 98 -2.42 -5.65 -10.51
N MET A 99 -1.88 -4.88 -11.44
CA MET A 99 -2.64 -3.89 -12.22
C MET A 99 -3.23 -4.59 -13.45
N GLN A 100 -4.53 -4.42 -13.68
CA GLN A 100 -5.23 -4.94 -14.86
C GLN A 100 -5.43 -3.87 -15.94
N GLU A 101 -5.34 -2.60 -15.55
CA GLU A 101 -5.55 -1.47 -16.45
C GLU A 101 -4.26 -1.08 -17.19
N THR A 102 -4.41 -0.63 -18.44
CA THR A 102 -3.30 -0.08 -19.24
C THR A 102 -3.41 1.44 -19.25
N ASN A 103 -3.23 2.03 -18.07
CA ASN A 103 -3.17 3.48 -17.90
C ASN A 103 -1.68 3.92 -17.82
N PRO A 104 -1.36 5.20 -18.07
CA PRO A 104 0.03 5.65 -18.13
C PRO A 104 0.75 5.39 -16.81
N THR A 105 0.10 5.61 -15.67
CA THR A 105 0.67 5.36 -14.33
C THR A 105 1.02 3.90 -14.09
N ALA A 106 0.18 2.96 -14.53
CA ALA A 106 0.38 1.52 -14.35
C ALA A 106 1.53 1.00 -15.22
N VAL A 107 1.61 1.46 -16.47
CA VAL A 107 2.71 1.09 -17.37
C VAL A 107 4.02 1.72 -16.90
N GLU A 108 4.01 3.00 -16.51
CA GLU A 108 5.20 3.67 -15.94
C GLU A 108 5.69 3.00 -14.66
N LEU A 109 4.78 2.48 -13.84
CA LEU A 109 5.13 1.78 -12.62
C LEU A 109 5.71 0.39 -12.90
N PHE A 110 5.12 -0.35 -13.85
CA PHE A 110 5.58 -1.68 -14.24
C PHE A 110 6.95 -1.64 -14.93
N GLU A 111 7.15 -0.68 -15.84
CA GLU A 111 8.41 -0.52 -16.58
C GLU A 111 9.49 0.22 -15.78
N GLY A 112 9.10 0.82 -14.65
CA GLY A 112 10.03 1.59 -13.81
C GLY A 112 10.40 2.96 -14.41
N LEU A 113 9.58 3.53 -15.28
CA LEU A 113 9.74 4.86 -15.90
C LEU A 113 9.27 5.98 -14.97
N GLU A 114 9.82 7.19 -15.09
CA GLU A 114 9.34 8.34 -14.31
C GLU A 114 7.84 8.58 -14.51
N LEU A 115 7.13 8.95 -13.45
CA LEU A 115 5.68 9.17 -13.52
C LEU A 115 5.36 10.43 -14.32
N GLY A 116 4.46 10.33 -15.30
CA GLY A 116 4.10 11.41 -16.23
C GLY A 116 4.97 11.49 -17.49
N THR A 117 5.71 10.43 -17.81
CA THR A 117 6.50 10.31 -19.06
C THR A 117 5.62 9.88 -20.24
N LEU A 118 4.62 9.02 -20.00
CA LEU A 118 3.72 8.54 -21.03
C LEU A 118 2.59 9.55 -21.30
N PRO A 119 2.22 9.78 -22.58
CA PRO A 119 1.10 10.64 -22.92
C PRO A 119 -0.23 10.00 -22.48
N GLU A 120 -1.31 10.79 -22.48
CA GLU A 120 -2.64 10.28 -22.17
C GLU A 120 -3.05 9.13 -23.11
N VAL A 121 -3.97 8.29 -22.62
CA VAL A 121 -4.52 7.18 -23.40
C VAL A 121 -5.21 7.72 -24.65
N GLY A 122 -4.78 7.24 -25.82
CA GLY A 122 -5.30 7.69 -27.13
C GLY A 122 -4.20 8.13 -28.09
N GLU A 123 -2.99 8.38 -27.59
CA GLU A 123 -1.79 8.58 -28.40
C GLU A 123 -0.95 7.31 -28.49
N ALA A 124 -0.10 7.20 -29.52
CA ALA A 124 0.82 6.07 -29.65
C ALA A 124 1.90 6.16 -28.56
N TRP A 125 2.06 5.09 -27.78
CA TRP A 125 3.08 5.01 -26.75
C TRP A 125 4.30 4.26 -27.30
N GLU A 126 5.48 4.83 -27.11
CA GLU A 126 6.77 4.21 -27.39
C GLU A 126 7.70 4.54 -26.22
N TRP A 127 8.33 3.51 -25.66
CA TRP A 127 9.33 3.68 -24.60
C TRP A 127 10.44 2.67 -24.80
N ASP A 128 11.67 3.12 -24.55
CA ASP A 128 12.85 2.26 -24.56
C ASP A 128 13.15 1.77 -23.14
N LYS A 129 13.48 0.48 -23.02
CA LYS A 129 14.02 -0.05 -21.78
C LYS A 129 15.41 0.54 -21.55
N PRO A 130 15.64 1.28 -20.45
CA PRO A 130 16.94 1.87 -20.21
C PRO A 130 17.99 0.77 -20.00
N PRO A 131 19.23 0.95 -20.51
CA PRO A 131 20.29 -0.04 -20.37
C PRO A 131 20.68 -0.27 -18.91
N ASN A 132 20.46 0.72 -18.05
CA ASN A 132 20.62 0.64 -16.61
C ASN A 132 19.26 0.84 -15.93
N PRO A 133 18.79 -0.10 -15.09
CA PRO A 133 17.57 0.10 -14.33
C PRO A 133 17.77 1.23 -13.32
N LEU A 134 17.02 2.32 -13.47
CA LEU A 134 17.00 3.40 -12.51
C LEU A 134 16.20 2.94 -11.29
N GLY A 135 16.86 2.83 -10.14
CA GLY A 135 16.23 2.46 -8.88
C GLY A 135 15.43 3.61 -8.27
N LEU A 136 14.44 4.12 -9.00
CA LEU A 136 13.64 5.28 -8.62
C LEU A 136 12.85 4.99 -7.35
N TYR A 137 12.94 5.92 -6.40
CA TYR A 137 12.07 5.94 -5.25
C TYR A 137 10.76 6.66 -5.62
N ARG A 138 9.64 6.16 -5.11
CA ARG A 138 8.29 6.65 -5.37
C ARG A 138 7.50 6.66 -4.08
N ARG A 139 6.40 7.40 -4.10
CA ARG A 139 5.41 7.43 -3.03
C ARG A 139 4.20 6.63 -3.43
N LEU A 140 3.71 5.80 -2.52
CA LEU A 140 2.50 5.02 -2.74
C LEU A 140 1.49 5.31 -1.66
N LEU A 141 0.24 5.45 -2.05
CA LEU A 141 -0.89 5.61 -1.15
C LEU A 141 -1.91 4.53 -1.48
N VAL A 142 -2.17 3.64 -0.52
CA VAL A 142 -3.20 2.62 -0.63
C VAL A 142 -4.40 3.07 0.19
N ILE A 143 -5.57 3.12 -0.43
CA ILE A 143 -6.83 3.47 0.25
C ILE A 143 -7.76 2.27 0.12
N GLY A 144 -8.08 1.63 1.24
CA GLY A 144 -9.14 0.65 1.35
C GLY A 144 -10.39 1.27 1.97
N GLN A 145 -11.55 1.02 1.39
CA GLN A 145 -12.85 1.44 1.90
C GLN A 145 -13.64 0.23 2.40
N ASP A 146 -14.09 0.33 3.64
CA ASP A 146 -15.07 -0.55 4.28
C ASP A 146 -16.33 0.27 4.60
N THR A 147 -17.41 -0.37 5.07
CA THR A 147 -18.65 0.31 5.45
C THR A 147 -19.17 -0.21 6.78
N TYR A 148 -19.65 0.70 7.63
CA TYR A 148 -20.36 0.37 8.86
C TYR A 148 -21.67 1.14 8.90
N GLN A 149 -22.79 0.43 9.04
CA GLN A 149 -24.15 1.00 8.98
C GLN A 149 -24.40 1.92 7.76
N GLY A 150 -23.83 1.56 6.60
CA GLY A 150 -23.96 2.36 5.37
C GLY A 150 -23.06 3.60 5.29
N GLN A 151 -22.20 3.83 6.28
CA GLN A 151 -21.22 4.93 6.29
C GLN A 151 -19.81 4.40 6.03
N PRO A 152 -18.99 5.08 5.21
CA PRO A 152 -17.68 4.58 4.82
C PRO A 152 -16.66 4.67 5.96
N ILE A 153 -15.75 3.70 5.99
CA ILE A 153 -14.55 3.63 6.82
C ILE A 153 -13.37 3.53 5.86
N TYR A 154 -12.40 4.42 5.97
CA TYR A 154 -11.21 4.39 5.13
C TYR A 154 -10.01 3.92 5.94
N VAL A 155 -9.31 2.92 5.43
CA VAL A 155 -8.03 2.43 5.93
C VAL A 155 -6.98 2.81 4.91
N VAL A 156 -6.11 3.74 5.27
CA VAL A 156 -5.13 4.32 4.37
C VAL A 156 -3.73 3.95 4.82
N LYS A 157 -2.90 3.51 3.89
CA LYS A 157 -1.47 3.30 4.11
C LYS A 157 -0.66 4.12 3.13
N LEU A 158 0.17 5.02 3.66
CA LEU A 158 1.13 5.79 2.91
C LEU A 158 2.51 5.16 3.06
N TYR A 159 3.17 4.95 1.94
CA TYR A 159 4.56 4.58 1.81
C TYR A 159 5.33 5.80 1.29
N PRO A 160 5.99 6.58 2.17
CA PRO A 160 6.68 7.81 1.77
C PRO A 160 7.83 7.59 0.81
N ARG A 161 8.47 6.43 0.89
CA ARG A 161 9.59 6.06 0.05
C ARG A 161 9.54 4.57 -0.24
N ALA A 162 9.12 4.21 -1.43
CA ALA A 162 9.05 2.84 -1.91
C ALA A 162 9.82 2.69 -3.21
N LYS A 163 10.46 1.54 -3.42
CA LYS A 163 11.20 1.22 -4.64
C LYS A 163 10.63 -0.05 -5.24
N LEU A 164 10.54 -0.11 -6.56
CA LEU A 164 10.22 -1.34 -7.28
C LEU A 164 11.35 -2.36 -7.06
N THR A 165 11.03 -3.49 -6.45
CA THR A 165 11.98 -4.57 -6.10
C THR A 165 11.66 -5.88 -6.80
N GLY A 166 10.40 -6.09 -7.17
CA GLY A 166 9.95 -7.24 -7.94
C GLY A 166 8.97 -6.83 -9.03
N ARG A 167 9.00 -7.56 -10.14
CA ARG A 167 7.98 -7.55 -11.18
C ARG A 167 7.61 -8.99 -11.48
N GLU A 168 6.34 -9.23 -11.73
CA GLU A 168 5.86 -10.50 -12.24
C GLU A 168 5.84 -10.48 -13.77
N ASP A 169 5.66 -11.66 -14.37
CA ASP A 169 5.59 -11.80 -15.82
C ASP A 169 4.29 -11.19 -16.35
N GLU A 170 4.39 -10.28 -17.33
CA GLU A 170 3.21 -9.77 -18.04
C GLU A 170 2.69 -10.87 -18.97
N THR A 171 1.52 -11.42 -18.62
CA THR A 171 0.84 -12.42 -19.44
C THR A 171 -0.26 -11.73 -20.25
N GLN A 172 -0.15 -11.82 -21.58
CA GLN A 172 -1.21 -11.38 -22.49
C GLN A 172 -1.77 -12.59 -23.22
N ASN A 173 -3.03 -12.92 -22.98
CA ASN A 173 -3.72 -14.01 -23.65
C ASN A 173 -5.19 -13.62 -23.94
N ARG A 174 -5.93 -14.50 -24.60
CA ARG A 174 -7.34 -14.24 -24.97
C ARG A 174 -8.32 -14.52 -23.82
N GLU A 175 -7.90 -15.28 -22.82
CA GLU A 175 -8.76 -15.85 -21.78
C GLU A 175 -8.83 -14.95 -20.53
N ASN A 176 -7.71 -14.32 -20.19
CA ASN A 176 -7.51 -13.50 -19.01
C ASN A 176 -7.16 -12.06 -19.40
N ALA A 177 -7.44 -11.12 -18.50
CA ALA A 177 -6.95 -9.76 -18.63
C ALA A 177 -5.42 -9.72 -18.58
N THR A 178 -4.81 -8.69 -19.18
CA THR A 178 -3.39 -8.44 -19.01
C THR A 178 -3.13 -8.03 -17.57
N GLU A 179 -2.28 -8.78 -16.87
CA GLU A 179 -1.93 -8.53 -15.48
C GLU A 179 -0.47 -8.07 -15.39
N ARG A 180 -0.26 -6.95 -14.70
CA ARG A 180 1.05 -6.35 -14.44
C ARG A 180 1.31 -6.35 -12.94
N GLY A 181 1.91 -7.44 -12.46
CA GLY A 181 2.28 -7.61 -11.06
C GLY A 181 3.53 -6.81 -10.70
N VAL A 182 3.43 -5.99 -9.66
CA VAL A 182 4.55 -5.21 -9.12
C VAL A 182 4.69 -5.43 -7.62
N THR A 183 5.94 -5.51 -7.17
CA THR A 183 6.31 -5.56 -5.75
C THR A 183 7.17 -4.36 -5.42
N MET A 184 6.71 -3.59 -4.44
CA MET A 184 7.35 -2.37 -3.98
C MET A 184 7.78 -2.51 -2.53
N THR A 185 9.06 -2.26 -2.28
CA THR A 185 9.64 -2.32 -0.93
C THR A 185 9.72 -0.92 -0.35
N ALA A 186 9.20 -0.75 0.87
CA ALA A 186 9.25 0.49 1.61
C ALA A 186 10.60 0.67 2.30
N TYR A 187 11.16 1.86 2.17
CA TYR A 187 12.38 2.30 2.83
C TYR A 187 12.05 3.43 3.80
N ARG A 188 12.87 3.58 4.84
CA ARG A 188 12.75 4.70 5.77
C ARG A 188 13.07 6.00 5.04
N ASP A 189 12.13 6.91 5.04
CA ASP A 189 12.36 8.27 4.56
C ASP A 189 13.20 9.05 5.59
N SER A 190 14.27 9.73 5.17
CA SER A 190 15.17 10.47 6.07
C SER A 190 14.60 11.78 6.58
N SER A 191 13.56 12.33 5.93
CA SER A 191 12.91 13.58 6.31
C SER A 191 11.75 13.34 7.30
N ILE A 192 10.93 12.31 7.05
CA ILE A 192 9.76 11.97 7.90
C ILE A 192 10.10 10.89 8.94
N ASN A 193 11.23 10.22 8.77
CA ASN A 193 11.74 9.21 9.69
C ASN A 193 10.83 7.97 9.85
N THR A 194 9.95 7.73 8.89
CA THR A 194 8.93 6.67 8.91
C THR A 194 8.91 5.94 7.57
N SER A 195 8.83 4.60 7.58
CA SER A 195 8.74 3.76 6.38
C SER A 195 7.30 3.55 5.89
N VAL A 196 6.35 3.44 6.82
CA VAL A 196 4.92 3.28 6.55
C VAL A 196 4.12 4.13 7.53
N ARG A 197 3.19 4.93 7.02
CA ARG A 197 2.24 5.68 7.84
C ARG A 197 0.84 5.14 7.58
N ASN A 198 0.14 4.77 8.64
CA ASN A 198 -1.21 4.25 8.58
C ASN A 198 -2.19 5.28 9.13
N TRP A 199 -3.33 5.43 8.47
CA TRP A 199 -4.45 6.20 8.97
C TRP A 199 -5.73 5.38 8.88
N VAL A 200 -6.60 5.56 9.85
CA VAL A 200 -7.96 5.04 9.82
C VAL A 200 -8.87 6.19 10.23
N ASP A 201 -9.72 6.62 9.31
CA ASP A 201 -10.77 7.60 9.60
C ASP A 201 -11.93 7.37 8.64
N GLY A 202 -13.08 7.93 8.96
CA GLY A 202 -14.29 7.76 8.18
C GLY A 202 -15.52 8.12 9.00
N PRO A 203 -16.61 8.57 8.38
CA PRO A 203 -17.87 8.77 9.07
C PRO A 203 -18.30 7.51 9.84
N GLY A 204 -18.12 6.32 9.25
CA GLY A 204 -18.43 5.04 9.91
C GLY A 204 -17.49 4.71 11.09
N TRP A 205 -16.23 5.15 11.04
CA TRP A 205 -15.26 4.93 12.12
C TRP A 205 -15.61 5.77 13.35
N ARG A 206 -16.05 7.01 13.11
CA ARG A 206 -16.46 7.92 14.19
C ARG A 206 -17.79 7.50 14.82
N LEU A 207 -18.70 6.91 14.04
CA LEU A 207 -19.95 6.35 14.57
C LEU A 207 -19.71 5.19 15.54
N LEU A 208 -18.68 4.36 15.33
CA LEU A 208 -18.32 3.29 16.25
C LEU A 208 -17.93 3.81 17.64
N ALA A 209 -17.36 5.01 17.74
CA ALA A 209 -17.05 5.63 19.02
C ALA A 209 -18.30 6.14 19.76
N SER A 210 -19.39 6.43 19.04
CA SER A 210 -20.66 6.87 19.66
C SER A 210 -21.52 5.72 20.19
N GLY A 211 -21.21 4.48 19.81
CA GLY A 211 -21.90 3.27 20.26
C GLY A 211 -21.21 2.50 21.38
N SER A 212 -20.12 3.04 21.96
CA SER A 212 -19.35 2.44 23.06
C SER A 212 -19.63 3.05 24.41
#